data_AF-A0A9W6NIZ2-F1
#
_entry.id   AF-A0A9W6NIZ2-F1
#
_cell.length_a   1.000
_cell.length_b   1.000
_cell.length_c   1.000
_cell.angle_alpha   90.00
_cell.angle_beta   90.00
_cell.angle_gamma   90.00
#
_symmetry.space_group_name_H-M   'P 1'
#
loop_
_entity.id
_entity.type
_entity.pdbx_description
1 polymer ?
#
loop_
_entity_poly.entity_id
_entity_poly.type
_entity_poly.pdbx_seq_one_letter_code
_entity_poly.pdbx_strand_id
1 'polypeptide(L)'
;MPARPQWRCTGCADPWPCAAKREQLVAEYADNPAELRTLMALRVADAAEDLRQFSSEQLWQRFLGWLPAPGQGPVIRWVANPPLGGNRRQPPPRQQIDPRTSGSAAQAAAAQISTLPGPPAGSGPNRIPPPRRSRPGSR
;
A
#
# COMPACT_ATOMS: atom_id res chain seq x y z
N MET A 1 -16.42 22.12 -12.69
CA MET A 1 -16.95 22.74 -11.45
C MET A 1 -17.54 21.64 -10.54
N PRO A 2 -17.77 21.87 -9.24
CA PRO A 2 -18.50 20.92 -8.40
C PRO A 2 -20.01 21.01 -8.64
N ALA A 3 -20.67 19.86 -8.78
CA ALA A 3 -22.12 19.71 -8.78
C ALA A 3 -22.59 19.42 -7.35
N ARG A 4 -23.24 20.40 -6.73
CA ARG A 4 -23.91 20.27 -5.43
C ARG A 4 -25.28 19.58 -5.59
N PRO A 5 -25.79 18.89 -4.56
CA PRO A 5 -25.22 18.70 -3.22
C PRO A 5 -24.27 17.48 -3.13
N GLN A 6 -24.14 16.70 -4.19
CA GLN A 6 -23.37 15.45 -4.18
C GLN A 6 -21.84 15.66 -4.26
N TRP A 7 -21.38 16.90 -4.48
CA TRP A 7 -19.97 17.26 -4.64
C TRP A 7 -19.24 16.37 -5.64
N ARG A 8 -19.82 16.25 -6.83
CA ARG A 8 -19.24 15.52 -7.97
C ARG A 8 -18.71 16.49 -9.02
N CYS A 9 -17.66 16.11 -9.72
CA CYS A 9 -17.14 16.93 -10.80
C CYS A 9 -18.12 16.91 -11.99
N THR A 10 -18.46 18.08 -12.53
CA THR A 10 -19.33 18.18 -13.72
C THR A 10 -18.74 17.56 -14.98
N GLY A 11 -17.42 17.40 -15.06
CA GLY A 11 -16.75 16.84 -16.23
C GLY A 11 -16.60 15.31 -16.20
N CYS A 12 -16.22 14.75 -15.05
CA CYS A 12 -15.89 13.32 -14.93
C CYS A 12 -16.79 12.54 -13.96
N ALA A 13 -17.78 13.18 -13.32
CA ALA A 13 -18.70 12.59 -12.33
C ALA A 13 -18.05 12.01 -11.05
N ASP A 14 -16.71 12.04 -10.95
CA ASP A 14 -15.96 11.64 -9.77
C ASP A 14 -16.19 12.57 -8.57
N PRO A 15 -15.88 12.09 -7.36
CA PRO A 15 -15.90 12.92 -6.17
C PRO A 15 -14.98 14.14 -6.33
N TRP A 16 -15.56 15.33 -6.25
CA TRP A 16 -14.84 16.60 -6.35
C TRP A 16 -14.09 16.93 -5.05
N PRO A 17 -12.81 17.35 -5.08
CA PRO A 17 -11.99 17.56 -6.27
C PRO A 17 -11.44 16.23 -6.80
N CYS A 18 -11.70 15.94 -8.08
CA CYS A 18 -11.12 14.80 -8.79
C CYS A 18 -9.66 15.06 -9.18
N ALA A 19 -8.90 14.03 -9.53
CA ALA A 19 -7.46 14.15 -9.85
C ALA A 19 -7.17 15.23 -10.91
N ALA A 20 -7.86 15.17 -12.04
CA ALA A 20 -7.72 16.16 -13.11
C ALA A 20 -8.02 17.59 -12.65
N LYS A 21 -9.03 17.78 -11.78
CA LYS A 21 -9.35 19.12 -11.28
C LYS A 21 -8.34 19.62 -10.26
N ARG A 22 -7.71 18.73 -9.47
CA ARG A 22 -6.60 19.10 -8.58
C ARG A 22 -5.41 19.60 -9.38
N GLU A 23 -5.01 18.87 -10.42
CA GLU A 23 -3.91 19.27 -11.30
C GLU A 23 -4.15 20.64 -11.93
N GLN A 24 -5.37 20.86 -12.46
CA GLN A 24 -5.77 22.16 -13.00
C GLN A 24 -5.69 23.28 -11.95
N LEU A 25 -6.20 23.05 -10.74
CA LEU A 25 -6.18 24.03 -9.66
C LEU A 25 -4.75 24.33 -9.18
N VAL A 26 -3.88 23.32 -9.11
CA VAL A 26 -2.46 23.55 -8.76
C VAL A 26 -1.77 24.37 -9.84
N ALA A 27 -2.01 24.08 -11.11
CA ALA A 27 -1.43 24.82 -12.22
C ALA A 27 -1.93 26.27 -12.25
N GLU A 28 -3.23 26.49 -12.05
CA GLU A 28 -3.87 27.81 -12.03
C GLU A 28 -3.39 28.68 -10.87
N TYR A 29 -3.12 28.08 -9.71
CA TYR A 29 -2.67 28.77 -8.49
C TYR A 29 -1.20 28.51 -8.15
N ALA A 30 -0.37 28.17 -9.14
CA ALA A 30 1.04 27.82 -8.92
C ALA A 30 1.81 28.96 -8.24
N ASP A 31 1.51 30.20 -8.61
CA ASP A 31 2.13 31.42 -8.06
C ASP A 31 1.53 31.84 -6.71
N ASN A 32 0.32 31.36 -6.37
CA ASN A 32 -0.37 31.70 -5.12
C ASN A 32 -1.03 30.48 -4.44
N PRO A 33 -0.22 29.56 -3.89
CA PRO A 33 -0.74 28.37 -3.21
C PRO A 33 -1.48 28.68 -1.90
N ALA A 34 -1.32 29.90 -1.35
CA ALA A 34 -2.07 30.34 -0.19
C ALA A 34 -3.54 30.60 -0.56
N GLU A 35 -3.78 31.26 -1.69
CA GLU A 35 -5.12 31.50 -2.20
C GLU A 35 -5.85 30.20 -2.55
N LEU A 36 -5.16 29.22 -3.14
CA LEU A 36 -5.73 27.89 -3.38
C LEU A 36 -6.19 27.22 -2.07
N ARG A 37 -5.39 27.30 -1.00
CA ARG A 37 -5.77 26.75 0.31
C ARG A 37 -7.00 27.45 0.87
N THR A 38 -7.07 28.77 0.79
CA THR A 38 -8.24 29.54 1.22
C THR A 38 -9.48 29.15 0.43
N LEU A 39 -9.37 29.06 -0.90
CA LEU A 39 -10.46 28.63 -1.77
C LEU A 39 -10.96 27.23 -1.38
N MET A 40 -10.05 26.27 -1.16
CA MET A 40 -10.43 24.91 -0.75
C MET A 40 -11.03 24.87 0.66
N ALA A 41 -10.55 25.69 1.60
CA ALA A 41 -11.12 25.78 2.95
C ALA A 41 -12.56 26.28 2.94
N LEU A 42 -12.88 27.28 2.10
CA LEU A 42 -14.26 27.73 1.90
C LEU A 42 -15.14 26.59 1.37
N ARG A 43 -14.62 25.76 0.45
CA ARG A 43 -15.36 24.61 -0.08
C ARG A 43 -15.56 23.49 0.94
N VAL A 44 -14.69 23.35 1.93
CA VAL A 44 -14.92 22.44 3.06
C VAL A 44 -16.15 22.87 3.86
N ALA A 45 -16.29 24.17 4.14
CA ALA A 45 -17.45 24.70 4.85
C ALA A 45 -18.75 24.45 4.07
N ASP A 46 -18.77 24.79 2.78
CA ASP A 46 -19.92 24.51 1.90
C ASP A 46 -20.25 23.00 1.85
N ALA A 47 -19.21 22.16 1.78
CA ALA A 47 -19.38 20.71 1.71
C ALA A 47 -19.88 20.10 3.02
N ALA A 48 -19.50 20.67 4.17
CA ALA A 48 -19.99 20.21 5.47
C ALA A 48 -21.51 20.39 5.61
N GLU A 49 -22.09 21.39 4.95
CA GLU A 49 -23.53 21.61 4.95
C GLU A 49 -24.29 20.58 4.10
N ASP A 50 -23.73 20.18 2.96
CA ASP A 50 -24.35 19.22 2.04
C ASP A 50 -24.08 17.75 2.41
N LEU A 51 -22.86 17.46 2.85
CA LEU A 51 -22.32 16.12 3.08
C LEU A 51 -22.30 15.77 4.57
N ARG A 52 -23.40 16.03 5.28
CA ARG A 52 -23.50 15.89 6.75
C ARG A 52 -23.23 14.49 7.29
N GLN A 53 -23.28 13.47 6.43
CA GLN A 53 -22.94 12.09 6.76
C GLN A 53 -21.43 11.83 6.92
N PHE A 54 -20.57 12.77 6.51
CA PHE A 54 -19.11 12.65 6.64
C PHE A 54 -18.61 13.48 7.82
N SER A 55 -17.52 13.01 8.46
CA SER A 55 -16.88 13.79 9.51
C SER A 55 -16.11 14.99 8.95
N SER A 56 -15.95 16.03 9.76
CA SER A 56 -15.14 17.21 9.39
C SER A 56 -13.71 16.84 8.98
N GLU A 57 -13.14 15.81 9.60
CA GLU A 57 -11.80 15.33 9.25
C GLU A 57 -11.76 14.65 7.87
N GLN A 58 -12.79 13.89 7.50
CA GLN A 58 -12.88 13.29 6.16
C GLN A 58 -13.00 14.36 5.07
N LEU A 59 -13.78 15.41 5.32
CA LEU A 59 -13.90 16.54 4.41
C LEU A 59 -12.59 17.33 4.35
N TRP A 60 -11.97 17.62 5.49
CA TRP A 60 -10.68 18.32 5.52
C TRP A 60 -9.61 17.57 4.73
N GLN A 61 -9.45 16.27 4.95
CA GLN A 61 -8.45 15.44 4.25
C GLN A 61 -8.72 15.37 2.74
N ARG A 62 -9.98 15.30 2.31
CA ARG A 62 -10.33 15.26 0.88
C ARG A 62 -9.98 16.55 0.15
N PHE A 63 -10.26 17.70 0.76
CA PHE A 63 -10.12 19.00 0.09
C PHE A 63 -8.74 19.62 0.29
N LEU A 64 -8.13 19.43 1.46
CA LEU A 64 -6.84 20.05 1.84
C LEU A 64 -5.69 19.05 1.96
N GLY A 65 -5.95 17.75 2.16
CA GLY A 65 -4.91 16.74 2.41
C GLY A 65 -3.98 16.44 1.23
N TRP A 66 -4.30 16.92 0.02
CA TRP A 66 -3.45 16.82 -1.17
C TRP A 66 -2.70 18.11 -1.48
N LEU A 67 -3.01 19.22 -0.79
CA LEU A 67 -2.28 20.47 -0.97
C LEU A 67 -0.91 20.36 -0.30
N PRO A 68 0.13 21.04 -0.82
CA PRO A 68 1.42 21.09 -0.14
C PRO A 68 1.26 21.64 1.28
N ALA A 69 2.23 21.45 2.17
CA ALA A 69 2.21 22.14 3.46
C ALA A 69 2.62 23.62 3.28
N PRO A 70 2.02 24.57 4.02
CA PRO A 70 2.45 25.96 3.96
C PRO A 70 3.92 26.07 4.39
N GLY A 71 4.75 26.75 3.59
CA GLY A 71 6.19 26.95 3.88
C GLY A 71 7.13 25.84 3.38
N GLN A 72 6.62 24.79 2.74
CA GLN A 72 7.46 23.86 1.99
C GLN A 72 7.60 24.39 0.56
N GLY A 73 8.82 24.79 0.17
CA GLY A 73 9.19 25.06 -1.22
C GLY A 73 8.94 23.84 -2.13
N PRO A 74 9.25 23.90 -3.44
CA PRO A 74 8.70 22.99 -4.45
C PRO A 74 9.23 21.56 -4.30
N VAL A 75 8.62 20.79 -3.41
CA VAL A 75 8.82 19.34 -3.34
C VAL A 75 7.47 18.70 -3.58
N ILE A 76 7.18 18.54 -4.87
CA ILE A 76 5.99 17.84 -5.36
C ILE A 76 6.13 16.37 -4.97
N ARG A 77 5.47 15.95 -3.90
CA ARG A 77 5.19 14.53 -3.63
C ARG A 77 3.68 14.33 -3.62
N TRP A 78 3.16 13.96 -4.79
CA TRP A 78 1.75 13.59 -4.94
C TRP A 78 1.45 12.34 -4.10
N VAL A 79 0.66 12.49 -3.03
CA VAL A 79 -0.03 11.36 -2.42
C VAL A 79 -1.41 11.27 -3.06
N ALA A 80 -1.63 10.18 -3.80
CA ALA A 80 -2.88 9.88 -4.46
C ALA A 80 -4.04 9.88 -3.46
N ASN A 81 -5.17 10.43 -3.92
CA ASN A 81 -6.44 10.55 -3.22
C ASN A 81 -6.84 9.25 -2.49
N PRO A 82 -6.99 9.24 -1.16
CA PRO A 82 -7.72 8.16 -0.53
C PRO A 82 -9.19 8.24 -1.00
N PRO A 83 -9.79 7.16 -1.53
CA PRO A 83 -11.21 7.17 -1.85
C PRO A 83 -11.99 7.49 -0.57
N LEU A 84 -13.02 8.32 -0.69
CA LEU A 84 -14.02 8.43 0.37
C LEU A 84 -14.79 7.11 0.43
N GLY A 85 -14.28 6.16 1.19
CA GLY A 85 -14.87 4.83 1.35
C GLY A 85 -13.86 3.73 1.05
N GLY A 86 -13.19 3.30 2.10
CA GLY A 86 -12.31 2.12 2.09
C GLY A 86 -11.82 1.87 3.50
N ASN A 87 -12.62 1.13 4.26
CA ASN A 87 -12.38 0.49 5.56
C ASN A 87 -11.07 0.92 6.24
N ARG A 88 -11.20 1.68 7.33
CA ARG A 88 -10.15 1.92 8.32
C ARG A 88 -9.43 0.57 8.54
N ARG A 89 -8.19 0.40 8.06
CA ARG A 89 -7.35 -0.70 8.52
C ARG A 89 -7.12 -0.44 10.00
N GLN A 90 -7.99 -1.00 10.83
CA GLN A 90 -7.77 -1.08 12.26
C GLN A 90 -6.40 -1.76 12.41
N PRO A 91 -5.42 -1.14 13.10
CA PRO A 91 -4.23 -1.89 13.49
C PRO A 91 -4.74 -3.16 14.21
N PRO A 92 -4.16 -4.35 13.96
CA PRO A 92 -4.56 -5.53 14.71
C PRO A 92 -4.50 -5.17 16.20
N PRO A 93 -5.50 -5.58 17.01
CA PRO A 93 -5.37 -5.41 18.46
C PRO A 93 -4.01 -5.97 18.85
N ARG A 94 -3.24 -5.26 19.69
CA ARG A 94 -1.99 -5.78 20.23
C ARG A 94 -2.32 -7.15 20.82
N GLN A 95 -1.96 -8.21 20.09
CA GLN A 95 -2.05 -9.58 20.56
C GLN A 95 -1.17 -9.61 21.80
N GLN A 96 -1.81 -9.52 22.97
CA GLN A 96 -1.15 -9.86 24.21
C GLN A 96 -0.83 -11.35 24.05
N ILE A 97 0.44 -11.65 23.85
CA ILE A 97 0.94 -13.01 23.86
C ILE A 97 0.83 -13.44 25.31
N ASP A 98 -0.29 -14.05 25.69
CA ASP A 98 -0.44 -14.70 26.99
C ASP A 98 0.47 -15.93 27.00
N PRO A 99 1.52 -16.00 27.85
CA PRO A 99 2.49 -17.10 27.84
C PRO A 99 1.94 -18.41 28.41
N ARG A 100 0.62 -18.54 28.63
CA ARG A 100 0.02 -19.68 29.35
C ARG A 100 -0.55 -20.78 28.45
N THR A 101 -0.64 -20.56 27.13
CA THR A 101 -1.30 -21.50 26.19
C THR A 101 -0.32 -22.33 25.38
N SER A 102 0.82 -22.71 25.97
CA SER A 102 1.67 -23.80 25.46
C SER A 102 1.56 -24.97 26.42
N GLY A 103 0.42 -25.67 26.38
CA GLY A 103 0.12 -26.77 27.28
C GLY A 103 -0.84 -27.79 26.67
N SER A 104 -0.25 -28.89 26.18
CA SER A 104 -0.83 -30.22 26.04
C SER A 104 -1.77 -30.53 24.87
N ALA A 105 -1.30 -31.43 23.99
CA ALA A 105 -1.94 -32.74 23.83
C ALA A 105 -0.97 -33.73 23.17
N ALA A 106 -0.48 -34.66 23.98
CA ALA A 106 0.14 -35.90 23.55
C ALA A 106 -0.91 -36.85 22.92
N GLN A 107 -0.47 -37.69 21.97
CA GLN A 107 -0.77 -39.14 21.79
C GLN A 107 -0.49 -39.52 20.31
N ALA A 108 0.57 -40.28 19.98
CA ALA A 108 0.75 -41.74 20.14
C ALA A 108 0.16 -42.57 18.97
N ALA A 109 1.04 -43.16 18.16
CA ALA A 109 0.89 -44.45 17.46
C ALA A 109 2.26 -44.78 16.83
N ALA A 110 3.08 -45.61 17.46
CA ALA A 110 3.09 -47.09 17.37
C ALA A 110 3.88 -47.59 16.15
N ALA A 111 4.92 -48.34 16.48
CA ALA A 111 5.95 -48.95 15.64
C ALA A 111 5.42 -49.86 14.53
N GLN A 112 6.20 -50.01 13.45
CA GLN A 112 6.60 -51.34 13.00
C GLN A 112 8.04 -51.34 12.47
N ILE A 113 8.85 -52.21 13.09
CA ILE A 113 10.17 -52.66 12.66
C ILE A 113 9.93 -53.96 11.90
N SER A 114 10.46 -54.09 10.68
CA SER A 114 10.64 -55.38 10.02
C SER A 114 11.98 -55.40 9.31
N THR A 115 12.67 -56.51 9.50
CA THR A 115 14.10 -56.71 9.37
C THR A 115 14.39 -57.71 8.24
N LEU A 116 15.30 -57.31 7.32
CA LEU A 116 16.31 -58.08 6.52
C LEU A 116 15.83 -59.04 5.40
N PRO A 117 16.67 -59.39 4.38
CA PRO A 117 18.15 -59.45 4.39
C PRO A 117 18.92 -58.76 3.25
N GLY A 118 20.24 -58.65 3.47
CA GLY A 118 21.25 -58.11 2.54
C GLY A 118 21.81 -59.13 1.52
N PRO A 119 23.01 -58.89 0.94
CA PRO A 119 23.24 -58.75 -0.53
C PRO A 119 23.98 -59.94 -1.18
N PRO A 120 24.35 -59.83 -2.48
CA PRO A 120 25.80 -59.91 -2.73
C PRO A 120 26.37 -58.84 -3.68
N ALA A 121 27.68 -58.68 -3.50
CA ALA A 121 28.60 -57.70 -4.03
C ALA A 121 28.88 -57.78 -5.55
N GLY A 122 29.44 -56.69 -6.09
CA GLY A 122 30.37 -56.78 -7.22
C GLY A 122 30.51 -55.53 -8.08
N SER A 123 31.68 -54.88 -7.97
CA SER A 123 32.36 -54.06 -9.01
C SER A 123 31.76 -52.67 -9.28
N GLY A 124 32.45 -51.54 -9.16
CA GLY A 124 33.86 -51.16 -9.02
C GLY A 124 33.93 -49.63 -9.31
N PRO A 125 34.99 -48.91 -8.92
CA PRO A 125 34.99 -47.44 -8.93
C PRO A 125 35.43 -46.89 -10.29
N ASN A 126 34.79 -45.85 -10.84
CA ASN A 126 35.48 -45.05 -11.84
C ASN A 126 35.10 -43.57 -11.95
N ARG A 127 36.05 -42.77 -11.47
CA ARG A 127 36.60 -41.50 -11.99
C ARG A 127 35.65 -40.41 -12.47
N ILE A 128 35.70 -39.34 -11.68
CA ILE A 128 35.64 -37.94 -12.09
C ILE A 128 36.69 -37.65 -13.19
N PRO A 129 36.29 -37.09 -14.36
CA PRO A 129 37.22 -36.41 -15.26
C PRO A 129 37.32 -34.89 -14.95
N PRO A 130 38.48 -34.25 -15.21
CA PRO A 130 38.78 -32.86 -14.84
C PRO A 130 38.21 -31.82 -15.85
N PRO A 131 38.21 -30.51 -15.51
CA PRO A 131 37.72 -29.46 -16.39
C PRO A 131 38.67 -29.17 -17.57
N ARG A 132 38.12 -29.04 -18.78
CA ARG A 132 38.86 -28.59 -19.97
C ARG A 132 39.12 -27.08 -19.90
N ARG A 133 40.39 -26.71 -19.70
CA ARG A 133 40.94 -25.41 -20.11
C ARG A 133 41.21 -25.43 -21.61
N SER A 134 40.71 -24.43 -22.32
CA SER A 134 41.17 -24.08 -23.66
C SER A 134 41.67 -22.63 -23.67
N ARG A 135 42.99 -22.50 -23.68
CA ARG A 135 43.81 -21.43 -24.30
C ARG A 135 44.67 -22.19 -25.37
N PRO A 136 45.34 -21.60 -26.37
CA PRO A 136 45.70 -20.19 -26.60
C PRO A 136 45.66 -19.78 -28.11
N GLY A 137 46.29 -18.64 -28.45
CA GLY A 137 46.82 -18.34 -29.79
C GLY A 137 46.35 -16.97 -30.29
N SER A 138 47.07 -15.86 -30.07
CA SER A 138 48.36 -15.48 -30.67
C SER A 138 48.32 -15.42 -32.19
N ARG A 139 48.03 -14.22 -32.72
CA ARG A 139 48.72 -13.65 -33.88
C ARG A 139 48.64 -12.13 -33.81
#